data_AF-A0A6J1AZ54-F1
#
_entry.id   AF-A0A6J1AZ54-F1
#
_cell.length_a   1.000
_cell.length_b   1.000
_cell.length_c   1.000
_cell.angle_alpha   90.00
_cell.angle_beta   90.00
_cell.angle_gamma   90.00
#
_symmetry.space_group_name_H-M   'P 1'
#
loop_
_entity.id
_entity.type
_entity.pdbx_description
1 polymer ?
#
loop_
_entity_poly.entity_id
_entity_poly.type
_entity_poly.pdbx_seq_one_letter_code
_entity_poly.pdbx_strand_id
1 'polypeptide(L)'
;MVSVKLQKRLAASLLKCGKGKVWIDPYEVLQISMANSRMDVRKLVEDSLIIKKPNVTHSRWRCRQAHEAKRKGRHSGYGKRKGTREARLPTKLLWMRKARVLRRLLRKHREMNKIDKHMYHDMYMKAKGGVFKNKRALLESIHKGKTEKATDNAVFDQFVAIKAKGKATKERIAWRKETGVLNKAAAYLV
;
A
#
# COMPACT_ATOMS: atom_id res chain seq x y z
N MET A 1 39.19 44.37 32.04
CA MET A 1 38.99 43.16 31.22
C MET A 1 38.37 43.58 29.89
N VAL A 2 38.92 43.15 28.76
CA VAL A 2 38.49 43.59 27.42
C VAL A 2 37.17 42.90 27.02
N SER A 3 36.21 43.64 26.46
CA SER A 3 34.87 43.15 26.12
C SER A 3 34.74 42.76 24.64
N VAL A 4 34.64 41.47 24.34
CA VAL A 4 34.45 40.92 22.97
C VAL A 4 32.99 40.59 22.63
N LYS A 5 32.02 41.19 23.34
CA LYS A 5 30.58 40.90 23.17
C LYS A 5 30.06 41.32 21.79
N LEU A 6 30.56 42.43 21.25
CA LEU A 6 30.20 42.95 19.93
C LEU A 6 30.68 42.01 18.83
N GLN A 7 31.96 41.64 18.86
CA GLN A 7 32.61 40.75 17.89
C GLN A 7 31.92 39.39 17.88
N LYS A 8 31.60 38.83 19.06
CA LYS A 8 30.84 37.58 19.17
C LYS A 8 29.44 37.68 18.54
N ARG A 9 28.76 38.83 18.63
CA ARG A 9 27.46 39.08 17.98
C ARG A 9 27.60 39.22 16.46
N LEU A 10 28.61 39.96 16.00
CA LEU A 10 28.87 40.17 14.57
C LEU A 10 29.29 38.85 13.89
N ALA A 11 30.19 38.10 14.51
CA ALA A 11 30.63 36.79 14.05
C ALA A 11 29.48 35.78 13.96
N ALA A 12 28.57 35.75 14.94
CA ALA A 12 27.38 34.90 14.92
C ALA A 12 26.48 35.21 13.72
N SER A 13 26.27 36.50 13.43
CA SER A 13 25.49 36.94 12.27
C SER A 13 26.16 36.57 10.94
N LEU A 14 27.49 36.69 10.85
CA LEU A 14 28.26 36.37 9.64
C LEU A 14 28.31 34.85 9.38
N LEU A 15 28.55 34.05 10.42
CA LEU A 15 28.65 32.59 10.36
C LEU A 15 27.28 31.87 10.33
N LYS A 16 26.18 32.65 10.31
CA LYS A 16 24.80 32.19 10.35
C LYS A 16 24.59 31.14 11.46
N CYS A 17 25.05 31.47 12.67
CA CYS A 17 24.97 30.57 13.83
C CYS A 17 24.65 31.34 15.11
N GLY A 18 24.30 30.63 16.19
CA GLY A 18 24.09 31.26 17.49
C GLY A 18 25.40 31.64 18.17
N LYS A 19 25.38 32.64 19.07
CA LYS A 19 26.57 33.08 19.85
C LYS A 19 27.27 31.93 20.59
N GLY A 20 26.53 30.89 20.99
CA GLY A 20 27.08 29.70 21.64
C GLY A 20 27.99 28.84 20.75
N LYS A 21 27.89 28.98 19.41
CA LYS A 21 28.71 28.29 18.41
C LYS A 21 29.93 29.08 17.97
N VAL A 22 30.02 30.36 18.31
CA VAL A 22 31.21 31.17 18.03
C VAL A 22 32.26 30.90 19.10
N TRP A 23 33.42 30.43 18.67
CA TRP A 23 34.66 30.37 19.46
C TRP A 23 35.53 31.55 19.05
N ILE A 24 36.18 32.18 20.04
CA ILE A 24 37.06 33.34 19.89
C ILE A 24 38.35 32.94 20.60
N ASP A 25 39.48 33.18 19.96
CA ASP A 25 40.79 32.88 20.55
C ASP A 25 41.02 33.70 21.83
N PRO A 26 41.31 33.05 22.98
CA PRO A 26 41.62 33.75 24.23
C PRO A 26 43.00 34.42 24.26
N TYR A 27 43.92 34.05 23.37
CA TYR A 27 45.27 34.62 23.33
C TYR A 27 45.35 35.91 22.52
N GLU A 28 44.51 36.05 21.49
CA GLU A 28 44.48 37.20 20.57
C GLU A 28 43.35 38.20 20.86
N VAL A 29 42.93 38.30 22.13
CA VAL A 29 41.79 39.15 22.54
C VAL A 29 42.02 40.63 22.22
N LEU A 30 43.26 41.11 22.28
CA LEU A 30 43.60 42.50 21.94
C LEU A 30 43.36 42.79 20.45
N GLN A 31 43.86 41.92 19.56
CA GLN A 31 43.64 42.03 18.12
C GLN A 31 42.15 41.95 17.75
N ILE A 32 41.44 41.00 18.36
CA ILE A 32 40.02 40.78 18.10
C ILE A 32 39.18 41.97 18.61
N SER A 33 39.56 42.57 19.73
CA SER A 33 38.84 43.74 20.28
C SER A 33 38.92 44.98 19.37
N MET A 34 39.96 45.10 18.55
CA MET A 34 40.10 46.23 17.61
C MET A 34 39.21 46.10 16.38
N ALA A 35 38.67 44.91 16.10
CA ALA A 35 37.77 44.67 14.96
C ALA A 35 36.35 45.18 15.26
N ASN A 36 35.99 46.31 14.66
CA ASN A 36 34.70 46.98 14.87
C ASN A 36 33.72 46.80 13.69
N SER A 37 34.23 46.47 12.49
CA SER A 37 33.40 46.27 11.30
C SER A 37 33.10 44.80 11.02
N ARG A 38 32.07 44.54 10.20
CA ARG A 38 31.77 43.18 9.72
C ARG A 38 32.84 42.63 8.78
N MET A 39 33.56 43.49 8.06
CA MET A 39 34.63 43.06 7.16
C MET A 39 35.86 42.59 7.95
N ASP A 40 36.22 43.31 9.01
CA ASP A 40 37.34 42.91 9.88
C ASP A 40 37.07 41.58 10.58
N VAL A 41 35.84 41.41 11.10
CA VAL A 41 35.42 40.13 11.70
C VAL A 41 35.39 38.99 10.67
N ARG A 42 35.16 39.28 9.39
CA ARG A 42 35.25 38.27 8.31
C ARG A 42 36.71 37.85 8.10
N LYS A 43 37.65 38.79 8.11
CA LYS A 43 39.09 38.50 8.03
C LYS A 43 39.55 37.65 9.22
N LEU A 44 39.12 37.98 10.44
CA LEU A 44 39.40 37.17 11.64
C LEU A 44 38.82 35.74 11.58
N VAL A 45 37.72 35.53 10.84
CA VAL A 45 37.17 34.19 10.60
C VAL A 45 38.00 33.41 9.58
N GLU A 46 38.52 34.09 8.56
CA GLU A 46 39.40 33.52 7.54
C GLU A 46 40.77 33.14 8.13
N ASP A 47 41.33 34.02 8.96
CA ASP A 47 42.57 33.82 9.73
C ASP A 47 42.40 32.82 10.89
N SER A 48 41.23 32.19 11.04
CA SER A 48 40.90 31.19 12.06
C SER A 48 40.96 31.65 13.53
N LEU A 49 41.03 32.95 13.79
CA LEU A 49 40.94 33.55 15.13
C LEU A 49 39.50 33.48 15.70
N ILE A 50 38.51 33.40 14.81
CA ILE A 50 37.10 33.19 15.15
C ILE A 50 36.57 31.96 14.42
N ILE A 51 36.19 30.92 15.16
CA ILE A 51 35.80 29.62 14.60
C ILE A 51 34.34 29.31 14.91
N LYS A 52 33.65 28.73 13.94
CA LYS A 52 32.35 28.07 14.17
C LYS A 52 32.56 26.70 14.77
N LYS A 53 32.27 26.54 16.06
CA LYS A 53 32.29 25.24 16.74
C LYS A 53 31.36 24.26 16.02
N PRO A 54 31.77 22.99 15.86
CA PRO A 54 30.91 21.96 15.30
C PRO A 54 29.64 21.77 16.13
N ASN A 55 28.62 21.17 15.50
CA ASN A 55 27.40 20.82 16.21
C ASN A 55 27.67 19.71 17.23
N VAL A 56 26.99 19.78 18.37
CA VAL A 56 27.06 18.69 19.35
C VAL A 56 26.27 17.53 18.76
N THR A 57 26.94 16.41 18.52
CA THR A 57 26.34 15.28 17.81
C THR A 57 25.40 14.51 18.71
N HIS A 58 24.11 14.50 18.38
CA HIS A 58 23.14 13.59 19.00
C HIS A 58 23.02 12.30 18.18
N SER A 59 23.77 11.27 18.59
CA SER A 59 23.73 9.97 17.91
C SER A 59 22.35 9.30 18.05
N ARG A 60 21.83 8.77 16.94
CA ARG A 60 20.58 7.99 16.89
C ARG A 60 20.82 6.47 17.00
N TRP A 61 22.05 6.03 17.21
CA TRP A 61 22.42 4.60 17.20
C TRP A 61 21.57 3.76 18.16
N ARG A 62 21.44 4.18 19.43
CA ARG A 62 20.60 3.50 20.44
C ARG A 62 19.12 3.44 20.04
N CYS A 63 18.60 4.54 19.49
CA CYS A 63 17.21 4.62 19.00
C CYS A 63 16.98 3.64 17.83
N ARG A 64 17.92 3.55 16.88
CA ARG A 64 17.85 2.62 15.74
C ARG A 64 17.88 1.16 16.20
N GLN A 65 18.80 0.81 17.11
CA GLN A 65 18.87 -0.51 17.74
C GLN A 65 17.55 -0.89 18.44
N ALA A 66 16.98 0.03 19.23
CA ALA A 66 15.69 -0.18 19.87
C ALA A 66 14.53 -0.35 18.87
N HIS A 67 14.52 0.40 17.77
CA HIS A 67 13.54 0.24 16.70
C HIS A 67 13.65 -1.12 16.00
N GLU A 68 14.86 -1.61 15.76
CA GLU A 68 15.08 -2.94 15.18
C GLU A 68 14.59 -4.04 16.12
N ALA A 69 14.92 -3.95 17.42
CA ALA A 69 14.40 -4.87 18.43
C ALA A 69 12.86 -4.85 18.50
N LYS A 70 12.24 -3.67 18.42
CA LYS A 70 10.77 -3.53 18.36
C LYS A 70 10.17 -4.16 17.10
N ARG A 71 10.83 -4.05 15.92
CA ARG A 71 10.38 -4.72 14.69
C ARG A 71 10.41 -6.24 14.81
N LYS A 72 11.39 -6.78 15.55
CA LYS A 72 11.46 -8.21 15.91
C LYS A 72 10.41 -8.63 16.97
N GLY A 73 9.54 -7.72 17.41
CA GLY A 73 8.48 -7.99 18.40
C GLY A 73 8.89 -7.79 19.85
N ARG A 74 10.14 -7.43 20.14
CA ARG A 74 10.60 -7.18 21.52
C ARG A 74 9.96 -5.91 22.09
N HIS A 75 9.95 -5.78 23.42
CA HIS A 75 9.42 -4.62 24.14
C HIS A 75 7.94 -4.28 23.86
N SER A 76 7.13 -5.27 23.49
CA SER A 76 5.70 -5.10 23.11
C SER A 76 4.70 -5.83 24.03
N GLY A 77 5.19 -6.43 25.12
CA GLY A 77 4.38 -7.11 26.14
C GLY A 77 3.48 -6.16 26.96
N TYR A 78 2.54 -6.73 27.73
CA TYR A 78 1.51 -5.97 28.45
C TYR A 78 2.08 -4.87 29.37
N GLY A 79 3.14 -5.15 30.13
CA GLY A 79 3.77 -4.15 31.02
C GLY A 79 4.45 -2.96 30.32
N LYS A 80 4.63 -2.99 29.00
CA LYS A 80 5.13 -1.86 28.20
C LYS A 80 4.03 -1.10 27.46
N ARG A 81 2.79 -1.59 27.50
CA ARG A 81 1.65 -0.96 26.82
C ARG A 81 1.12 0.15 27.72
N LYS A 82 1.15 1.37 27.18
CA LYS A 82 0.45 2.54 27.74
C LYS A 82 -0.66 2.94 26.77
N GLY A 83 -1.78 3.41 27.31
CA GLY A 83 -3.00 3.75 26.56
C GLY A 83 -3.85 2.53 26.17
N THR A 84 -5.09 2.79 25.78
CA THR A 84 -6.06 1.75 25.38
C THR A 84 -5.71 1.12 24.02
N ARG A 85 -6.31 -0.03 23.70
CA ARG A 85 -6.15 -0.68 22.39
C ARG A 85 -6.57 0.25 21.24
N GLU A 86 -7.68 0.97 21.41
CA GLU A 86 -8.23 1.89 20.40
C GLU A 86 -7.31 3.09 20.18
N ALA A 87 -6.68 3.64 21.23
CA ALA A 87 -5.71 4.73 21.09
C ALA A 87 -4.43 4.28 20.36
N ARG A 88 -3.98 3.04 20.57
CA ARG A 88 -2.76 2.50 19.95
C ARG A 88 -2.96 2.13 18.48
N LEU A 89 -4.12 1.53 18.15
CA LEU A 89 -4.48 1.15 16.79
C LEU A 89 -6.01 1.17 16.64
N PRO A 90 -6.58 2.26 16.11
CA PRO A 90 -8.03 2.42 16.02
C PRO A 90 -8.70 1.33 15.17
N THR A 91 -9.84 0.83 15.66
CA THR A 91 -10.64 -0.19 14.99
C THR A 91 -11.14 0.30 13.62
N LYS A 92 -11.50 1.59 13.52
CA LYS A 92 -11.87 2.23 12.24
C LYS A 92 -10.75 2.13 11.20
N LEU A 93 -9.51 2.32 11.61
CA LEU A 93 -8.35 2.26 10.71
C LEU A 93 -8.09 0.81 10.24
N LEU A 94 -8.24 -0.17 11.14
CA LEU A 94 -8.18 -1.59 10.77
C LEU A 94 -9.26 -1.97 9.76
N TRP A 95 -10.51 -1.56 10.00
CA TRP A 95 -11.63 -1.79 9.08
C TRP A 95 -11.39 -1.15 7.71
N MET A 96 -10.94 0.11 7.68
CA MET A 96 -10.63 0.81 6.42
C MET A 96 -9.54 0.08 5.63
N ARG A 97 -8.44 -0.33 6.28
CA ARG A 97 -7.36 -1.08 5.62
C ARG A 97 -7.88 -2.40 5.06
N LYS A 98 -8.64 -3.15 5.84
CA LYS A 98 -9.23 -4.43 5.42
C LYS A 98 -10.18 -4.24 4.23
N ALA A 99 -11.15 -3.33 4.32
CA ALA A 99 -12.13 -3.08 3.27
C ALA A 99 -11.46 -2.64 1.95
N ARG A 100 -10.45 -1.75 2.02
CA ARG A 100 -9.69 -1.31 0.84
C ARG A 100 -8.93 -2.45 0.18
N VAL A 101 -8.29 -3.32 0.97
CA VAL A 101 -7.56 -4.48 0.43
C VAL A 101 -8.48 -5.44 -0.32
N LEU A 102 -9.65 -5.76 0.26
CA LEU A 102 -10.62 -6.67 -0.36
C LEU A 102 -11.21 -6.06 -1.64
N ARG A 103 -11.65 -4.80 -1.59
CA ARG A 103 -12.23 -4.11 -2.77
C ARG A 103 -11.23 -3.95 -3.91
N ARG A 104 -9.97 -3.63 -3.60
CA ARG A 104 -8.89 -3.54 -4.59
C ARG A 104 -8.61 -4.89 -5.24
N LEU A 105 -8.65 -5.99 -4.47
CA LEU A 105 -8.48 -7.33 -5.02
C LEU A 105 -9.61 -7.68 -6.00
N LEU A 106 -10.86 -7.44 -5.61
CA LEU A 106 -12.03 -7.66 -6.46
C LEU A 106 -11.95 -6.85 -7.76
N ARG A 107 -11.59 -5.57 -7.67
CA ARG A 107 -11.39 -4.72 -8.86
C ARG A 107 -10.35 -5.31 -9.80
N LYS A 108 -9.17 -5.65 -9.28
CA LYS A 108 -8.09 -6.25 -10.08
C LYS A 108 -8.53 -7.57 -10.73
N HIS A 109 -9.27 -8.42 -10.02
CA HIS A 109 -9.73 -9.70 -10.57
C HIS A 109 -10.79 -9.52 -11.66
N ARG A 110 -11.61 -8.47 -11.57
CA ARG A 110 -12.56 -8.11 -12.63
C ARG A 110 -11.84 -7.60 -13.88
N GLU A 111 -10.84 -6.73 -13.71
CA GLU A 111 -10.02 -6.22 -14.83
C GLU A 111 -9.25 -7.33 -15.55
N MET A 112 -8.75 -8.33 -14.80
CA MET A 112 -8.11 -9.53 -15.38
C MET A 112 -9.12 -10.58 -15.90
N ASN A 113 -10.42 -10.28 -15.93
CA ASN A 113 -11.49 -11.21 -16.32
C ASN A 113 -11.49 -12.56 -15.56
N LYS A 114 -10.91 -12.60 -14.35
CA LYS A 114 -10.96 -13.80 -13.50
C LYS A 114 -12.34 -14.01 -12.88
N ILE A 115 -13.09 -12.92 -12.72
CA ILE A 115 -14.44 -12.90 -12.16
C ILE A 115 -15.36 -12.11 -13.09
N ASP A 116 -16.61 -12.55 -13.23
CA ASP A 116 -17.64 -11.86 -13.99
C ASP A 116 -18.24 -10.67 -13.19
N LYS A 117 -19.00 -9.81 -13.87
CA LYS A 117 -19.62 -8.64 -13.25
C LYS A 117 -20.63 -9.00 -12.15
N HIS A 118 -21.33 -10.13 -12.26
CA HIS A 118 -22.33 -10.54 -11.29
C HIS A 118 -21.67 -11.11 -10.03
N MET A 119 -20.67 -11.99 -10.20
CA MET A 119 -19.89 -12.48 -9.05
C MET A 119 -19.10 -11.35 -8.38
N TYR A 120 -18.60 -10.37 -9.13
CA TYR A 120 -17.98 -9.18 -8.53
C TYR A 120 -18.95 -8.43 -7.60
N HIS A 121 -20.20 -8.20 -8.04
CA HIS A 121 -21.18 -7.47 -7.24
C HIS A 121 -21.56 -8.22 -5.95
N ASP A 122 -21.85 -9.51 -6.04
CA ASP A 122 -22.17 -10.35 -4.88
C ASP A 122 -21.01 -10.37 -3.87
N MET A 123 -19.79 -10.62 -4.35
CA MET A 123 -18.60 -10.63 -3.49
C MET A 123 -18.29 -9.25 -2.90
N TYR A 124 -18.61 -8.16 -3.61
CA TYR A 124 -18.46 -6.79 -3.10
C TYR A 124 -19.41 -6.53 -1.93
N MET A 125 -20.67 -6.95 -2.03
CA MET A 125 -21.65 -6.80 -0.94
C MET A 125 -21.28 -7.66 0.27
N LYS A 126 -20.85 -8.92 0.05
CA LYS A 126 -20.32 -9.78 1.12
C LYS A 126 -19.08 -9.19 1.80
N ALA A 127 -18.19 -8.55 1.03
CA ALA A 127 -17.04 -7.84 1.59
C ALA A 127 -17.44 -6.59 2.39
N LYS A 128 -18.47 -5.85 1.96
CA LYS A 128 -19.05 -4.73 2.74
C LYS A 128 -19.67 -5.23 4.04
N GLY A 129 -20.36 -6.37 4.00
CA GLY A 129 -20.97 -7.03 5.17
C GLY A 129 -19.98 -7.71 6.12
N GLY A 130 -18.67 -7.68 5.83
CA GLY A 130 -17.65 -8.20 6.73
C GLY A 130 -17.50 -9.73 6.75
N VAL A 131 -18.15 -10.44 5.83
CA VAL A 131 -18.12 -11.93 5.73
C VAL A 131 -16.69 -12.46 5.62
N PHE A 132 -15.84 -11.76 4.86
CA PHE A 132 -14.44 -12.17 4.69
C PHE A 132 -13.55 -11.61 5.79
N LYS A 133 -12.83 -12.47 6.51
CA LYS A 133 -11.89 -12.06 7.57
C LYS A 133 -10.59 -11.45 7.02
N ASN A 134 -10.06 -12.01 5.94
CA ASN A 134 -8.80 -11.60 5.33
C ASN A 134 -8.86 -11.81 3.80
N LYS A 135 -7.80 -11.39 3.09
CA LYS A 135 -7.70 -11.53 1.63
C LYS A 135 -7.77 -13.00 1.17
N ARG A 136 -7.21 -13.92 1.97
CA ARG A 136 -7.17 -15.35 1.67
C ARG A 136 -8.58 -15.96 1.66
N ALA A 137 -9.38 -15.68 2.68
CA ALA A 137 -10.76 -16.15 2.77
C ALA A 137 -11.61 -15.67 1.58
N LEU A 138 -11.39 -14.45 1.09
CA LEU A 138 -12.04 -13.96 -0.13
C LEU A 138 -11.61 -14.76 -1.36
N LEU A 139 -10.31 -15.04 -1.51
CA LEU A 139 -9.81 -15.83 -2.65
C LEU A 139 -10.35 -17.27 -2.64
N GLU A 140 -10.35 -17.91 -1.48
CA GLU A 140 -10.91 -19.27 -1.31
C GLU A 140 -12.40 -19.30 -1.69
N SER A 141 -13.18 -18.30 -1.27
CA SER A 141 -14.59 -18.18 -1.65
C SER A 141 -14.78 -17.94 -3.16
N ILE A 142 -13.92 -17.16 -3.80
CA ILE A 142 -13.98 -16.95 -5.26
C ILE A 142 -13.67 -18.26 -5.99
N HIS A 143 -12.63 -18.98 -5.57
CA HIS A 143 -12.27 -20.25 -6.20
C HIS A 143 -13.39 -21.27 -6.07
N LYS A 144 -13.96 -21.42 -4.86
CA LYS A 144 -15.12 -22.30 -4.62
C LYS A 144 -16.33 -21.91 -5.48
N GLY A 145 -16.68 -20.63 -5.52
CA GLY A 145 -17.80 -20.18 -6.36
C GLY A 145 -17.56 -20.35 -7.86
N LYS A 146 -16.30 -20.29 -8.31
CA LYS A 146 -15.95 -20.59 -9.71
C LYS A 146 -16.04 -22.08 -10.03
N THR A 147 -15.60 -22.95 -9.12
CA THR A 147 -15.71 -24.40 -9.33
C THR A 147 -17.16 -24.83 -9.40
N GLU A 148 -18.02 -24.31 -8.51
CA GLU A 148 -19.47 -24.57 -8.51
C GLU A 148 -20.13 -24.10 -9.82
N LYS A 149 -19.84 -22.86 -10.25
CA LYS A 149 -20.35 -22.37 -11.55
C LYS A 149 -19.88 -23.20 -12.74
N ALA A 150 -18.64 -23.68 -12.72
CA ALA A 150 -18.10 -24.50 -13.80
C ALA A 150 -18.77 -25.88 -13.84
N THR A 151 -19.03 -26.49 -12.69
CA THR A 151 -19.76 -27.75 -12.62
C THR A 151 -21.20 -27.59 -13.08
N ASP A 152 -21.88 -26.51 -12.68
CA ASP A 152 -23.27 -26.24 -13.09
C ASP A 152 -23.38 -26.02 -14.60
N ASN A 153 -22.45 -25.26 -15.19
CA ASN A 153 -22.39 -25.06 -16.63
C ASN A 153 -22.15 -26.38 -17.38
N ALA A 154 -21.24 -27.23 -16.91
CA ALA A 154 -20.97 -28.52 -17.53
C ALA A 154 -22.21 -29.44 -17.52
N VAL A 155 -22.96 -29.45 -16.41
CA VAL A 155 -24.22 -30.22 -16.31
C VAL A 155 -25.29 -29.65 -17.26
N PHE A 156 -25.40 -28.33 -17.35
CA PHE A 156 -26.33 -27.67 -18.26
C PHE A 156 -25.99 -27.97 -19.73
N ASP A 157 -24.71 -27.87 -20.11
CA ASP A 157 -24.24 -28.16 -21.46
C ASP A 157 -24.50 -29.62 -21.85
N GLN A 158 -24.30 -30.56 -20.92
CA GLN A 158 -24.66 -31.97 -21.11
C GLN A 158 -26.17 -32.13 -21.37
N PHE A 159 -27.02 -31.47 -20.58
CA PHE A 159 -28.47 -31.51 -20.73
C PHE A 159 -28.93 -30.93 -22.08
N VAL A 160 -28.38 -29.78 -22.47
CA VAL A 160 -28.67 -29.14 -23.76
C VAL A 160 -28.23 -30.04 -24.92
N ALA A 161 -27.06 -30.67 -24.82
CA ALA A 161 -26.57 -31.61 -25.83
C ALA A 161 -27.49 -32.84 -25.97
N ILE A 162 -27.98 -33.40 -24.85
CA ILE A 162 -28.95 -34.50 -24.87
C ILE A 162 -30.25 -34.06 -25.54
N LYS A 163 -30.79 -32.89 -25.18
CA LYS A 163 -32.00 -32.35 -25.83
C LYS A 163 -31.82 -32.10 -27.32
N ALA A 164 -30.68 -31.54 -27.74
CA ALA A 164 -30.38 -31.28 -29.14
C ALA A 164 -30.27 -32.58 -29.94
N LYS A 165 -29.59 -33.62 -29.42
CA LYS A 165 -29.54 -34.96 -30.02
C LYS A 165 -30.94 -35.57 -30.16
N GLY A 166 -31.77 -35.44 -29.14
CA GLY A 166 -33.17 -35.89 -29.18
C GLY A 166 -33.98 -35.18 -30.25
N LYS A 167 -33.86 -33.85 -30.36
CA LYS A 167 -34.53 -33.04 -31.38
C LYS A 167 -34.08 -33.42 -32.80
N ALA A 168 -32.77 -33.49 -33.04
CA ALA A 168 -32.21 -33.89 -34.32
C ALA A 168 -32.64 -35.31 -34.75
N THR A 169 -32.75 -36.24 -33.78
CA THR A 169 -33.24 -37.59 -34.06
C THR A 169 -34.72 -37.58 -34.48
N LYS A 170 -35.56 -36.79 -33.81
CA LYS A 170 -36.97 -36.60 -34.18
C LYS A 170 -37.12 -35.98 -35.57
N GLU A 171 -36.38 -34.91 -35.85
CA GLU A 171 -36.36 -34.25 -37.17
C GLU A 171 -35.91 -35.22 -38.27
N ARG A 172 -34.88 -36.04 -38.02
CA ARG A 172 -34.44 -37.08 -38.97
C ARG A 172 -35.50 -38.15 -39.22
N ILE A 173 -36.25 -38.57 -38.19
CA ILE A 173 -37.35 -39.53 -38.34
C ILE A 173 -38.51 -38.91 -39.13
N ALA A 174 -38.87 -37.66 -38.85
CA ALA A 174 -39.92 -36.93 -39.58
C ALA A 174 -39.55 -36.76 -41.06
N TRP A 175 -38.31 -36.31 -41.35
CA TRP A 175 -37.81 -36.17 -42.71
C TRP A 175 -37.81 -37.50 -43.49
N ARG A 176 -37.43 -38.62 -42.85
CA ARG A 176 -37.52 -39.96 -43.47
C ARG A 176 -38.95 -40.38 -43.79
N LYS A 177 -39.92 -40.04 -42.95
CA LYS A 177 -41.34 -40.32 -43.22
C LYS A 177 -41.85 -39.49 -44.38
N GLU A 178 -41.59 -38.18 -44.39
CA GLU A 178 -41.99 -37.28 -45.48
C GLU A 178 -41.39 -37.67 -46.82
N THR A 179 -40.08 -37.90 -46.87
CA THR A 179 -39.39 -38.39 -48.09
C THR A 179 -39.87 -39.77 -48.52
N GLY A 180 -40.14 -40.68 -47.58
CA GLY A 180 -40.73 -41.98 -47.87
C GLY A 180 -42.11 -41.87 -48.51
N VAL A 181 -42.97 -40.96 -48.02
CA VAL A 181 -44.29 -40.69 -48.60
C VAL A 181 -44.17 -40.08 -50.00
N LEU A 182 -43.29 -39.09 -50.18
CA LEU A 182 -43.04 -38.45 -51.48
C LEU A 182 -42.49 -39.44 -52.52
N ASN A 183 -41.53 -40.29 -52.15
CA ASN A 183 -40.98 -41.32 -53.04
C ASN A 183 -42.03 -42.38 -53.40
N LYS A 184 -42.91 -42.74 -52.47
CA LYS A 184 -44.01 -43.66 -52.73
C LYS A 184 -45.05 -43.04 -53.67
N ALA A 185 -45.39 -41.76 -53.48
CA ALA A 185 -46.28 -41.02 -54.38
C ALA A 185 -45.68 -40.86 -55.78
N ALA A 186 -44.37 -40.59 -55.89
CA ALA A 186 -43.67 -40.52 -57.17
C ALA A 186 -43.63 -41.87 -57.90
N ALA A 187 -43.52 -42.98 -57.18
CA ALA A 187 -43.56 -44.33 -57.75
C ALA A 187 -44.94 -44.75 -58.26
N TYR A 188 -46.02 -44.08 -57.85
CA TYR A 188 -47.38 -44.31 -58.35
C TYR A 188 -47.75 -43.42 -59.56
N LEU A 189 -46.90 -42.46 -59.92
CA LEU A 189 -47.08 -41.51 -61.04
C LEU A 189 -46.27 -41.88 -62.29
N VAL A 190 -45.60 -43.05 -62.28
CA VAL A 190 -44.91 -43.69 -63.42
C VAL A 190 -45.62 -45.00 -63.70
#